data_AF-A0A090MY10-F1
#
_entry.id   AF-A0A090MY10-F1
#
_cell.length_a   1.000
_cell.length_b   1.000
_cell.length_c   1.000
_cell.angle_alpha   90.00
_cell.angle_beta   90.00
_cell.angle_gamma   90.00
#
_symmetry.space_group_name_H-M   'P 1'
#
loop_
_entity.id
_entity.type
_entity.pdbx_description
1 polymer ?
#
loop_
_entity_poly.entity_id
_entity_poly.type
_entity_poly.pdbx_seq_one_letter_code
_entity_poly.pdbx_strand_id
1 'polypeptide(L)'
;MMTLNNTLNDLYQNITENLYYNGTNEVSWLNKIFTNTSFGYRFLERITFTNFRHSLYLISPYETTVDSIEKVPNYNIQVSTWWLVLIFIEFIILHLRKEDEKFALNDSITSISAGMLSQCFKFGGRAIAIFGYVFVWNNFRILELPWDSPWTWILCLFTQDFMYYLGHRAVHEAGFFWGLHTIHHSSEYYNFSTALRQAAIQDAGLALYDILQAFFIPPPIFLVHRYFSEIFQFWMHTSLIGSLGPLGIIFNTPSYHRVHHGRNAYCIDKNYGGVFIIWDKMFNTFEPERLDDPPIYGLVTPEKTFNQLYLQFHTIYDILIKKGLMKDEKGNPIFPGFINKVKAALFPPGYFPGSDIYLFFHWFSMKDPSKGIPEIKKPIIKYNPIIPTWIKLYCLLHFILLLSIFLHFEYDRDHLGYIDFTLKIAFFITSMQAFGAFFDDKWYANIIEIFRCIGVIIYYCIKLTDHIGFGPSRIFVLTLFSSSLLMWIGYTFEQLKNRRKRRISDENGKGHINVISKKEMFLDMEMNVNGINEKMKKKKIASEVDNKKETQTVDMFMKEDDEKEYQSNVVKMMDNEKPPDEPIHEKKTNNVKMPE
;
A
#
# COMPACT_ATOMS: atom_id res chain seq x y z
N MET A 1 0.08 15.13 -37.47
CA MET A 1 0.26 13.90 -36.68
C MET A 1 0.70 12.71 -37.54
N MET A 2 0.01 12.38 -38.64
CA MET A 2 0.49 11.35 -39.59
C MET A 2 1.90 11.63 -40.13
N THR A 3 2.23 12.87 -40.43
CA THR A 3 3.57 13.26 -40.91
C THR A 3 4.63 13.05 -39.83
N LEU A 4 4.36 13.39 -38.57
CA LEU A 4 5.30 13.19 -37.45
C LEU A 4 5.47 11.69 -37.12
N ASN A 5 4.39 10.92 -37.24
CA ASN A 5 4.40 9.46 -37.06
C ASN A 5 5.18 8.76 -38.18
N ASN A 6 5.09 9.26 -39.41
CA ASN A 6 5.89 8.77 -40.53
C ASN A 6 7.35 9.17 -40.38
N THR A 7 7.66 10.41 -39.98
CA THR A 7 9.05 10.83 -39.76
C THR A 7 9.72 10.10 -38.60
N LEU A 8 8.97 9.74 -37.55
CA LEU A 8 9.48 8.95 -36.42
C LEU A 8 9.50 7.45 -36.70
N ASN A 9 8.59 6.92 -37.52
CA ASN A 9 8.70 5.55 -38.05
C ASN A 9 9.85 5.43 -39.04
N ASP A 10 10.13 6.47 -39.83
CA ASP A 10 11.31 6.53 -40.69
C ASP A 10 12.58 6.71 -39.84
N LEU A 11 12.51 7.39 -38.69
CA LEU A 11 13.62 7.46 -37.73
C LEU A 11 13.82 6.12 -37.01
N TYR A 12 12.73 5.43 -36.63
CA TYR A 12 12.75 4.09 -36.04
C TYR A 12 13.29 3.10 -37.05
N GLN A 13 12.75 3.06 -38.28
CA GLN A 13 13.24 2.24 -39.38
C GLN A 13 14.69 2.59 -39.72
N ASN A 14 15.09 3.86 -39.79
CA ASN A 14 16.51 4.21 -39.96
C ASN A 14 17.38 3.81 -38.76
N ILE A 15 16.88 3.83 -37.53
CA ILE A 15 17.62 3.38 -36.34
C ILE A 15 17.71 1.85 -36.34
N THR A 16 16.64 1.11 -36.64
CA THR A 16 16.68 -0.35 -36.79
C THR A 16 17.49 -0.77 -38.01
N GLU A 17 17.34 -0.15 -39.18
CA GLU A 17 18.14 -0.44 -40.36
C GLU A 17 19.60 -0.01 -40.20
N ASN A 18 19.94 1.07 -39.49
CA ASN A 18 21.34 1.36 -39.15
C ASN A 18 21.90 0.47 -38.03
N LEU A 19 21.06 -0.10 -37.15
CA LEU A 19 21.46 -1.08 -36.14
C LEU A 19 21.56 -2.52 -36.67
N TYR A 20 20.86 -2.84 -37.75
CA TYR A 20 20.81 -4.18 -38.37
C TYR A 20 21.51 -4.28 -39.73
N TYR A 21 21.72 -3.16 -40.42
CA TYR A 21 22.19 -3.09 -41.82
C TYR A 21 23.18 -1.95 -42.06
N ASN A 22 24.03 -1.62 -41.09
CA ASN A 22 25.32 -1.04 -41.46
C ASN A 22 26.19 -2.15 -42.02
N GLY A 23 26.64 -2.00 -43.26
CA GLY A 23 27.55 -2.91 -44.00
C GLY A 23 28.95 -3.06 -43.40
N THR A 24 29.06 -2.91 -42.09
CA THR A 24 30.18 -3.27 -41.24
C THR A 24 29.63 -4.24 -40.18
N ASN A 25 30.16 -5.46 -40.11
CA ASN A 25 29.76 -6.57 -39.22
C ASN A 25 29.89 -6.29 -37.70
N GLU A 26 29.71 -5.05 -37.26
CA GLU A 26 29.70 -4.67 -35.85
C GLU A 26 28.29 -4.27 -35.44
N VAL A 27 27.48 -5.29 -35.12
CA VAL A 27 26.35 -5.11 -34.20
C VAL A 27 26.90 -4.37 -32.98
N SER A 28 26.37 -3.17 -32.70
CA SER A 28 26.74 -2.34 -31.56
C SER A 28 26.96 -3.22 -30.31
N TRP A 29 28.05 -3.00 -29.58
CA TRP A 29 28.38 -3.79 -28.39
C TRP A 29 27.22 -3.87 -27.39
N LEU A 30 26.41 -2.81 -27.30
CA LEU A 30 25.18 -2.76 -26.52
C LEU A 30 24.14 -3.76 -27.03
N ASN A 31 23.88 -3.80 -28.34
CA ASN A 31 22.98 -4.79 -28.93
C ASN A 31 23.46 -6.21 -28.63
N LYS A 32 24.76 -6.51 -28.79
CA LYS A 32 25.31 -7.85 -28.45
C LYS A 32 25.13 -8.21 -26.97
N ILE A 33 25.18 -7.27 -26.04
CA ILE A 33 24.99 -7.55 -24.61
C ILE A 33 23.52 -7.83 -24.28
N PHE A 34 22.60 -7.05 -24.85
CA PHE A 34 21.18 -7.17 -24.50
C PHE A 34 20.45 -8.25 -25.31
N THR A 35 20.77 -8.47 -26.58
CA THR A 35 20.06 -9.47 -27.42
C THR A 35 20.55 -10.91 -27.22
N ASN A 36 21.77 -11.10 -26.69
CA ASN A 36 22.30 -12.44 -26.41
C ASN A 36 21.73 -13.09 -25.14
N THR A 37 20.86 -12.39 -24.41
CA THR A 37 20.10 -12.98 -23.30
C THR A 37 18.61 -12.89 -23.60
N SER A 38 17.87 -13.97 -23.32
CA SER A 38 16.41 -13.98 -23.48
C SER A 38 15.72 -12.87 -22.67
N PHE A 39 16.33 -12.49 -21.54
CA PHE A 39 15.87 -11.37 -20.71
C PHE A 39 16.09 -10.03 -21.39
N GLY A 40 17.31 -9.70 -21.82
CA GLY A 40 17.62 -8.40 -22.42
C GLY A 40 16.88 -8.17 -23.74
N TYR A 41 16.69 -9.22 -24.55
CA TYR A 41 15.86 -9.16 -25.76
C TYR A 41 14.40 -8.82 -25.42
N ARG A 42 13.77 -9.62 -24.53
CA ARG A 42 12.37 -9.41 -24.09
C ARG A 42 12.17 -8.05 -23.39
N PHE A 43 13.21 -7.55 -22.72
CA PHE A 43 13.20 -6.24 -22.08
C PHE A 43 13.17 -5.13 -23.14
N LEU A 44 14.12 -5.14 -24.09
CA LEU A 44 14.22 -4.10 -25.13
C LEU A 44 13.01 -4.10 -26.08
N GLU A 45 12.49 -5.27 -26.44
CA GLU A 45 11.32 -5.41 -27.33
C GLU A 45 10.07 -4.68 -26.80
N ARG A 46 10.00 -4.44 -25.48
CA ARG A 46 8.87 -3.76 -24.84
C ARG A 46 9.09 -2.25 -24.68
N ILE A 47 10.29 -1.75 -24.91
CA ILE A 47 10.60 -0.31 -24.89
C ILE A 47 10.26 0.28 -26.26
N THR A 48 8.97 0.32 -26.57
CA THR A 48 8.45 0.91 -27.79
C THR A 48 7.65 2.16 -27.47
N PHE A 49 7.53 3.06 -28.44
CA PHE A 49 6.69 4.25 -28.31
C PHE A 49 5.21 3.88 -28.10
N THR A 50 4.74 2.80 -28.72
CA THR A 50 3.38 2.27 -28.52
C THR A 50 3.15 1.90 -27.06
N ASN A 51 4.05 1.13 -26.45
CA ASN A 51 3.93 0.74 -25.04
C ASN A 51 4.09 1.94 -24.09
N PHE A 52 4.91 2.94 -24.47
CA PHE A 52 5.00 4.18 -23.71
C PHE A 52 3.67 4.94 -23.74
N ARG A 53 3.06 5.07 -24.91
CA ARG A 53 1.75 5.70 -25.10
C ARG A 53 0.66 4.96 -24.32
N HIS A 54 0.70 3.63 -24.32
CA HIS A 54 -0.16 2.79 -23.49
C HIS A 54 -0.04 3.11 -22.00
N SER A 55 1.19 3.37 -21.51
CA SER A 55 1.40 3.75 -20.11
C SER A 55 0.66 5.03 -19.71
N LEU A 56 0.37 5.91 -20.68
CA LEU A 56 -0.30 7.20 -20.48
C LEU A 56 -1.80 7.18 -20.78
N TYR A 57 -2.41 5.99 -21.00
CA TYR A 57 -3.81 5.85 -21.44
C TYR A 57 -4.11 6.61 -22.76
N LEU A 58 -3.10 6.79 -23.60
CA LEU A 58 -3.25 7.50 -24.87
C LEU A 58 -3.63 6.52 -25.98
N ILE A 59 -4.81 5.90 -25.89
CA ILE A 59 -5.27 4.87 -26.82
C ILE A 59 -6.49 5.29 -27.64
N SER A 60 -6.77 4.53 -28.70
CA SER A 60 -7.92 4.71 -29.57
C SER A 60 -8.81 3.46 -29.63
N PRO A 61 -10.11 3.60 -29.95
CA PRO A 61 -10.96 2.45 -30.19
C PRO A 61 -10.44 1.57 -31.33
N TYR A 62 -9.83 2.13 -32.37
CA TYR A 62 -9.35 1.37 -33.54
C TYR A 62 -8.25 0.34 -33.22
N GLU A 63 -7.50 0.52 -32.14
CA GLU A 63 -6.39 -0.39 -31.80
C GLU A 63 -6.69 -1.33 -30.63
N THR A 64 -7.72 -1.01 -29.83
CA THR A 64 -8.03 -1.73 -28.59
C THR A 64 -9.40 -2.38 -28.59
N THR A 65 -10.22 -2.11 -29.61
CA THR A 65 -11.54 -2.74 -29.75
C THR A 65 -11.39 -4.13 -30.35
N VAL A 66 -11.75 -5.15 -29.56
CA VAL A 66 -11.72 -6.56 -29.95
C VAL A 66 -13.06 -7.22 -29.62
N ASP A 67 -13.40 -8.29 -30.34
CA ASP A 67 -14.69 -9.00 -30.24
C ASP A 67 -14.79 -9.93 -29.03
N SER A 68 -13.67 -10.32 -28.42
CA SER A 68 -13.65 -11.26 -27.30
C SER A 68 -12.57 -10.94 -26.27
N ILE A 69 -12.77 -11.41 -25.03
CA ILE A 69 -11.85 -11.17 -23.91
C ILE A 69 -10.49 -11.82 -24.15
N GLU A 70 -10.48 -12.99 -24.79
CA GLU A 70 -9.27 -13.76 -25.08
C GLU A 70 -8.32 -13.03 -26.03
N LYS A 71 -8.85 -12.09 -26.83
CA LYS A 71 -8.06 -11.25 -27.73
C LYS A 71 -7.55 -9.97 -27.05
N VAL A 72 -8.00 -9.65 -25.84
CA VAL A 72 -7.51 -8.48 -25.09
C VAL A 72 -6.09 -8.78 -24.60
N PRO A 73 -5.06 -8.06 -25.07
CA PRO A 73 -3.69 -8.27 -24.61
C PRO A 73 -3.55 -7.98 -23.12
N ASN A 74 -2.59 -8.64 -22.47
CA ASN A 74 -2.19 -8.24 -21.13
C ASN A 74 -1.34 -6.95 -21.20
N TYR A 75 -2.01 -5.79 -21.18
CA TYR A 75 -1.36 -4.48 -21.28
C TYR A 75 -0.37 -4.21 -20.14
N ASN A 76 -0.56 -4.80 -18.95
CA ASN A 76 0.40 -4.65 -17.84
C ASN A 76 1.79 -5.20 -18.21
N ILE A 77 1.85 -6.32 -18.93
CA ILE A 77 3.10 -6.92 -19.40
C ILE A 77 3.79 -6.03 -20.44
N GLN A 78 3.02 -5.32 -21.27
CA GLN A 78 3.54 -4.42 -22.30
C GLN A 78 4.22 -3.19 -21.69
N VAL A 79 3.63 -2.62 -20.63
CA VAL A 79 4.12 -1.36 -20.02
C VAL A 79 5.11 -1.57 -18.87
N SER A 80 5.21 -2.77 -18.29
CA SER A 80 6.03 -3.03 -17.10
C SER A 80 7.50 -2.62 -17.27
N THR A 81 8.06 -2.78 -18.47
CA THR A 81 9.44 -2.37 -18.74
C THR A 81 9.61 -0.85 -18.68
N TRP A 82 8.64 -0.09 -19.21
CA TRP A 82 8.66 1.37 -19.11
C TRP A 82 8.58 1.84 -17.66
N TRP A 83 7.76 1.18 -16.82
CA TRP A 83 7.70 1.51 -15.40
C TRP A 83 9.04 1.32 -14.70
N LEU A 84 9.76 0.22 -14.96
CA LEU A 84 11.10 0.00 -14.39
C LEU A 84 12.10 1.06 -14.85
N VAL A 85 12.04 1.46 -16.13
CA VAL A 85 12.88 2.54 -16.67
C VAL A 85 12.55 3.87 -16.00
N LEU A 86 11.28 4.20 -15.82
CA LEU A 86 10.83 5.46 -15.20
C LEU A 86 11.19 5.53 -13.71
N ILE A 87 11.05 4.42 -12.97
CA ILE A 87 11.53 4.31 -11.59
C ILE A 87 13.04 4.58 -11.52
N PHE A 88 13.82 3.96 -12.41
CA PHE A 88 15.27 4.17 -12.44
C PHE A 88 15.65 5.61 -12.78
N ILE A 89 14.96 6.22 -13.75
CA ILE A 89 15.16 7.64 -14.12
C ILE A 89 14.81 8.55 -12.93
N GLU A 90 13.69 8.32 -12.25
CA GLU A 90 13.31 9.12 -11.09
C GLU A 90 14.37 9.04 -9.98
N PHE A 91 14.93 7.86 -9.70
CA PHE A 91 16.00 7.72 -8.71
C PHE A 91 17.27 8.50 -9.10
N ILE A 92 17.64 8.49 -10.39
CA ILE A 92 18.75 9.32 -10.88
C ILE A 92 18.44 10.81 -10.66
N ILE A 93 17.23 11.26 -11.01
CA ILE A 93 16.83 12.67 -10.86
C ILE A 93 16.86 13.08 -9.39
N LEU A 94 16.30 12.28 -8.48
CA LEU A 94 16.31 12.54 -7.04
C LEU A 94 17.74 12.65 -6.51
N HIS A 95 18.63 11.75 -6.92
CA HIS A 95 20.04 11.79 -6.53
C HIS A 95 20.74 13.06 -7.04
N LEU A 96 20.55 13.41 -8.32
CA LEU A 96 21.12 14.62 -8.92
C LEU A 96 20.58 15.90 -8.27
N ARG A 97 19.33 15.90 -7.79
CA ARG A 97 18.71 17.00 -7.04
C ARG A 97 19.10 17.03 -5.56
N LYS A 98 19.84 16.02 -5.07
CA LYS A 98 20.18 15.83 -3.64
C LYS A 98 18.94 15.69 -2.75
N GLU A 99 17.91 15.04 -3.28
CA GLU A 99 16.65 14.71 -2.59
C GLU A 99 16.63 13.22 -2.19
N ASP A 100 17.77 12.68 -1.76
CA ASP A 100 17.94 11.26 -1.43
C ASP A 100 16.99 10.82 -0.28
N GLU A 101 16.46 11.74 0.52
CA GLU A 101 15.47 11.48 1.59
C GLU A 101 14.08 11.05 1.07
N LYS A 102 13.81 11.25 -0.23
CA LYS A 102 12.59 10.77 -0.91
C LYS A 102 12.71 9.33 -1.41
N PHE A 103 13.87 8.70 -1.23
CA PHE A 103 14.15 7.34 -1.63
C PHE A 103 14.68 6.48 -0.48
N ALA A 104 14.27 5.22 -0.46
CA ALA A 104 14.94 4.18 0.29
C ALA A 104 14.93 2.88 -0.53
N LEU A 105 16.10 2.24 -0.62
CA LEU A 105 16.26 0.98 -1.33
C LEU A 105 15.34 -0.10 -0.77
N ASN A 106 15.31 -0.24 0.56
CA ASN A 106 14.50 -1.22 1.27
C ASN A 106 13.01 -1.04 0.96
N ASP A 107 12.53 0.21 0.97
CA ASP A 107 11.14 0.51 0.67
C ASP A 107 10.80 0.26 -0.80
N SER A 108 11.68 0.66 -1.73
CA SER A 108 11.47 0.46 -3.17
C SER A 108 11.42 -1.02 -3.54
N ILE A 109 12.34 -1.84 -2.99
CA ILE A 109 12.32 -3.29 -3.18
C ILE A 109 11.05 -3.90 -2.59
N THR A 110 10.60 -3.44 -1.42
CA THR A 110 9.35 -3.90 -0.79
C THR A 110 8.13 -3.54 -1.66
N SER A 111 8.10 -2.33 -2.21
CA SER A 111 7.02 -1.85 -3.09
C SER A 111 6.96 -2.66 -4.38
N ILE A 112 8.08 -2.87 -5.08
CA ILE A 112 8.10 -3.70 -6.30
C ILE A 112 7.76 -5.16 -5.97
N SER A 113 8.24 -5.69 -4.83
CA SER A 113 7.92 -7.03 -4.37
C SER A 113 6.43 -7.23 -4.11
N ALA A 114 5.74 -6.22 -3.57
CA ALA A 114 4.28 -6.24 -3.42
C ALA A 114 3.56 -6.32 -4.77
N GLY A 115 4.03 -5.57 -5.77
CA GLY A 115 3.51 -5.64 -7.13
C GLY A 115 3.71 -7.02 -7.76
N MET A 116 4.91 -7.60 -7.63
CA MET A 116 5.21 -8.97 -8.07
C MET A 116 4.30 -9.98 -7.40
N LEU A 117 4.12 -9.87 -6.07
CA LEU A 117 3.21 -10.74 -5.32
C LEU A 117 1.76 -10.58 -5.81
N SER A 118 1.32 -9.35 -6.07
CA SER A 118 -0.01 -9.10 -6.63
C SER A 118 -0.23 -9.79 -7.96
N GLN A 119 0.73 -9.73 -8.90
CA GLN A 119 0.61 -10.45 -10.19
C GLN A 119 0.55 -11.98 -10.04
N CYS A 120 1.21 -12.55 -9.03
CA CYS A 120 1.08 -13.97 -8.71
C CYS A 120 -0.36 -14.35 -8.33
N PHE A 121 -1.05 -13.48 -7.57
CA PHE A 121 -2.41 -13.70 -7.06
C PHE A 121 -3.52 -13.19 -7.99
N LYS A 122 -3.20 -12.39 -9.02
CA LYS A 122 -4.18 -11.89 -10.00
C LYS A 122 -4.98 -13.01 -10.68
N PHE A 123 -4.44 -14.22 -10.85
CA PHE A 123 -5.21 -15.35 -11.39
C PHE A 123 -6.36 -15.79 -10.48
N GLY A 124 -6.30 -15.52 -9.17
CA GLY A 124 -7.44 -15.72 -8.28
C GLY A 124 -8.40 -14.53 -8.36
N GLY A 125 -7.95 -13.36 -7.90
CA GLY A 125 -8.83 -12.19 -7.75
C GLY A 125 -9.38 -11.64 -9.07
N ARG A 126 -8.52 -11.45 -10.08
CA ARG A 126 -8.93 -10.92 -11.38
C ARG A 126 -9.73 -11.92 -12.20
N ALA A 127 -9.39 -13.21 -12.14
CA ALA A 127 -10.20 -14.22 -12.82
C ALA A 127 -11.60 -14.32 -12.19
N ILE A 128 -11.72 -14.25 -10.86
CA ILE A 128 -13.03 -14.18 -10.18
C ILE A 128 -13.79 -12.93 -10.62
N ALA A 129 -13.12 -11.76 -10.69
CA ALA A 129 -13.75 -10.52 -11.13
C ALA A 129 -14.25 -10.60 -12.58
N ILE A 130 -13.40 -11.06 -13.51
CA ILE A 130 -13.76 -11.23 -14.94
C ILE A 130 -14.85 -12.28 -15.10
N PHE A 131 -14.73 -13.42 -14.40
CA PHE A 131 -15.76 -14.47 -14.43
C PHE A 131 -17.11 -13.94 -13.93
N GLY A 132 -17.12 -13.23 -12.80
CA GLY A 132 -18.32 -12.61 -12.26
C GLY A 132 -18.93 -11.59 -13.24
N TYR A 133 -18.09 -10.77 -13.87
CA TYR A 133 -18.51 -9.81 -14.89
C TYR A 133 -19.16 -10.52 -16.08
N VAL A 134 -18.49 -11.53 -16.66
CA VAL A 134 -18.99 -12.30 -17.82
C VAL A 134 -20.27 -13.06 -17.47
N PHE A 135 -20.34 -13.62 -16.27
CA PHE A 135 -21.54 -14.29 -15.78
C PHE A 135 -22.73 -13.32 -15.73
N VAL A 136 -22.54 -12.11 -15.20
CA VAL A 136 -23.59 -11.08 -15.18
C VAL A 136 -23.95 -10.63 -16.59
N TRP A 137 -22.97 -10.36 -17.45
CA TRP A 137 -23.20 -9.98 -18.84
C TRP A 137 -24.03 -11.02 -19.62
N ASN A 138 -23.69 -12.31 -19.47
CA ASN A 138 -24.36 -13.37 -20.22
C ASN A 138 -25.78 -13.66 -19.74
N ASN A 139 -26.07 -13.50 -18.44
CA ASN A 139 -27.33 -13.93 -17.84
C ASN A 139 -28.27 -12.77 -17.46
N PHE A 140 -27.74 -11.57 -17.20
CA PHE A 140 -28.47 -10.47 -16.58
C PHE A 140 -28.27 -9.10 -17.27
N ARG A 141 -27.55 -9.01 -18.40
CA ARG A 141 -27.42 -7.73 -19.12
C ARG A 141 -28.80 -7.17 -19.48
N ILE A 142 -28.96 -5.88 -19.27
CA ILE A 142 -30.20 -5.14 -19.56
C ILE A 142 -30.11 -4.53 -20.96
N LEU A 143 -28.92 -4.07 -21.34
CA LEU A 143 -28.65 -3.45 -22.63
C LEU A 143 -27.44 -4.12 -23.27
N GLU A 144 -27.51 -4.38 -24.57
CA GLU A 144 -26.39 -4.90 -25.36
C GLU A 144 -25.83 -3.78 -26.22
N LEU A 145 -24.87 -3.04 -25.67
CA LEU A 145 -24.15 -2.04 -26.46
C LEU A 145 -23.18 -2.74 -27.44
N PRO A 146 -22.98 -2.21 -28.66
CA PRO A 146 -22.10 -2.83 -29.64
C PRO A 146 -20.65 -2.81 -29.15
N TRP A 147 -19.97 -3.95 -29.21
CA TRP A 147 -18.56 -4.07 -28.81
C TRP A 147 -17.62 -3.33 -29.77
N ASP A 148 -18.04 -3.08 -31.01
CA ASP A 148 -17.27 -2.43 -32.08
C ASP A 148 -17.55 -0.93 -32.21
N SER A 149 -18.40 -0.36 -31.34
CA SER A 149 -18.80 1.04 -31.38
C SER A 149 -17.81 1.94 -30.62
N PRO A 150 -17.22 2.96 -31.26
CA PRO A 150 -16.43 3.98 -30.57
C PRO A 150 -17.18 4.69 -29.43
N TRP A 151 -18.52 4.78 -29.51
CA TRP A 151 -19.32 5.39 -28.45
C TRP A 151 -19.44 4.49 -27.22
N THR A 152 -19.56 3.17 -27.40
CA THR A 152 -19.50 2.20 -26.28
C THR A 152 -18.14 2.26 -25.60
N TRP A 153 -17.07 2.38 -26.39
CA TRP A 153 -15.71 2.55 -25.91
C TRP A 153 -15.56 3.83 -25.08
N ILE A 154 -16.00 4.99 -25.60
CA ILE A 154 -15.95 6.26 -24.87
C ILE A 154 -16.82 6.22 -23.61
N LEU A 155 -18.01 5.63 -23.68
CA LEU A 155 -18.86 5.46 -22.50
C LEU A 155 -18.14 4.62 -21.43
N CYS A 156 -17.50 3.52 -21.83
CA CYS A 156 -16.77 2.66 -20.92
C CYS A 156 -15.60 3.38 -20.25
N LEU A 157 -14.89 4.28 -20.93
CA LEU A 157 -13.86 5.11 -20.30
C LEU A 157 -14.41 5.84 -19.06
N PHE A 158 -15.55 6.50 -19.18
CA PHE A 158 -16.16 7.25 -18.07
C PHE A 158 -16.78 6.32 -17.02
N THR A 159 -17.49 5.27 -17.43
CA THR A 159 -18.13 4.36 -16.47
C THR A 159 -17.11 3.56 -15.70
N GLN A 160 -16.05 3.08 -16.35
CA GLN A 160 -14.96 2.36 -15.67
C GLN A 160 -14.25 3.26 -14.67
N ASP A 161 -13.96 4.52 -15.01
CA ASP A 161 -13.31 5.45 -14.09
C ASP A 161 -14.23 5.79 -12.90
N PHE A 162 -15.54 5.92 -13.14
CA PHE A 162 -16.51 6.10 -12.07
C PHE A 162 -16.65 4.87 -11.16
N MET A 163 -16.71 3.66 -11.72
CA MET A 163 -16.73 2.42 -10.93
C MET A 163 -15.44 2.24 -10.14
N TYR A 164 -14.30 2.63 -10.72
CA TYR A 164 -13.04 2.71 -9.99
C TYR A 164 -13.13 3.69 -8.82
N TYR A 165 -13.63 4.92 -9.02
CA TYR A 165 -13.83 5.89 -7.95
C TYR A 165 -14.68 5.32 -6.81
N LEU A 166 -15.83 4.69 -7.11
CA LEU A 166 -16.68 4.08 -6.09
C LEU A 166 -15.96 2.97 -5.32
N GLY A 167 -15.28 2.07 -6.03
CA GLY A 167 -14.53 0.99 -5.42
C GLY A 167 -13.35 1.47 -4.59
N HIS A 168 -12.62 2.46 -5.10
CA HIS A 168 -11.48 3.06 -4.42
C HIS A 168 -11.90 3.78 -3.14
N ARG A 169 -12.99 4.54 -3.20
CA ARG A 169 -13.58 5.16 -2.01
C ARG A 169 -14.02 4.12 -0.98
N ALA A 170 -14.70 3.06 -1.42
CA ALA A 170 -15.14 2.02 -0.51
C ALA A 170 -13.99 1.26 0.16
N VAL A 171 -12.89 0.99 -0.56
CA VAL A 171 -11.71 0.36 0.06
C VAL A 171 -10.99 1.29 1.03
N HIS A 172 -11.27 2.58 1.04
CA HIS A 172 -10.77 3.48 2.08
C HIS A 172 -11.75 3.62 3.25
N GLU A 173 -13.04 3.78 2.95
CA GLU A 173 -14.05 4.12 3.94
C GLU A 173 -14.71 2.89 4.61
N ALA A 174 -14.52 1.66 4.11
CA ALA A 174 -15.05 0.44 4.74
C ALA A 174 -13.92 -0.40 5.35
N GLY A 175 -14.03 -0.71 6.65
CA GLY A 175 -12.94 -1.28 7.45
C GLY A 175 -12.30 -2.54 6.87
N PHE A 176 -13.10 -3.55 6.52
CA PHE A 176 -12.58 -4.80 5.95
C PHE A 176 -11.86 -4.56 4.62
N PHE A 177 -12.44 -3.72 3.76
CA PHE A 177 -11.88 -3.41 2.45
C PHE A 177 -10.60 -2.57 2.55
N TRP A 178 -10.46 -1.73 3.59
CA TRP A 178 -9.20 -1.06 3.91
C TRP A 178 -8.04 -2.02 4.09
N GLY A 179 -8.27 -3.16 4.74
CA GLY A 179 -7.26 -4.21 4.85
C GLY A 179 -6.77 -4.76 3.49
N LEU A 180 -7.54 -4.61 2.41
CA LEU A 180 -7.18 -5.01 1.05
C LEU A 180 -6.45 -3.92 0.26
N HIS A 181 -6.21 -2.74 0.85
CA HIS A 181 -5.59 -1.60 0.19
C HIS A 181 -4.50 -0.92 1.03
N THR A 182 -4.51 -1.11 2.36
CA THR A 182 -3.62 -0.42 3.32
C THR A 182 -2.14 -0.49 2.98
N ILE A 183 -1.65 -1.63 2.48
CA ILE A 183 -0.23 -1.78 2.11
C ILE A 183 0.21 -0.73 1.07
N HIS A 184 -0.68 -0.33 0.17
CA HIS A 184 -0.41 0.70 -0.83
C HIS A 184 -0.04 2.04 -0.20
N HIS A 185 -0.74 2.39 0.87
CA HIS A 185 -0.52 3.60 1.67
C HIS A 185 0.57 3.44 2.74
N SER A 186 1.13 2.25 2.92
CA SER A 186 2.09 1.99 3.99
C SER A 186 3.49 2.56 3.76
N SER A 187 3.83 2.95 2.52
CA SER A 187 5.16 3.52 2.23
C SER A 187 5.31 4.93 2.77
N GLU A 188 6.42 5.19 3.47
CA GLU A 188 6.82 6.53 3.92
C GLU A 188 7.62 7.31 2.85
N TYR A 189 7.81 6.72 1.66
CA TYR A 189 8.58 7.26 0.54
C TYR A 189 7.69 7.31 -0.72
N TYR A 190 7.35 8.51 -1.19
CA TYR A 190 6.46 8.68 -2.33
C TYR A 190 7.22 8.91 -3.63
N ASN A 191 7.26 7.87 -4.46
CA ASN A 191 7.92 7.81 -5.77
C ASN A 191 7.26 6.71 -6.64
N PHE A 192 7.70 6.51 -7.88
CA PHE A 192 7.05 5.61 -8.83
C PHE A 192 7.04 4.15 -8.37
N SER A 193 7.96 3.75 -7.49
CA SER A 193 7.91 2.40 -6.93
C SER A 193 6.67 2.20 -6.04
N THR A 194 6.15 3.25 -5.41
CA THR A 194 4.92 3.23 -4.58
C THR A 194 3.70 2.81 -5.39
N ALA A 195 3.63 3.14 -6.67
CA ALA A 195 2.57 2.67 -7.58
C ALA A 195 2.49 1.14 -7.61
N LEU A 196 3.65 0.47 -7.51
CA LEU A 196 3.73 -0.98 -7.55
C LEU A 196 3.43 -1.63 -6.21
N ARG A 197 3.25 -0.86 -5.13
CA ARG A 197 2.97 -1.37 -3.78
C ARG A 197 1.53 -1.88 -3.63
N GLN A 198 1.11 -2.81 -4.48
CA GLN A 198 -0.27 -3.27 -4.54
C GLN A 198 -0.53 -4.42 -3.55
N ALA A 199 -1.74 -4.48 -3.02
CA ALA A 199 -2.17 -5.63 -2.23
C ALA A 199 -2.39 -6.86 -3.13
N ALA A 200 -2.08 -8.04 -2.59
CA ALA A 200 -2.14 -9.29 -3.34
C ALA A 200 -3.59 -9.66 -3.75
N ILE A 201 -4.57 -9.22 -2.96
CA ILE A 201 -5.99 -9.56 -3.12
C ILE A 201 -6.88 -8.32 -3.34
N GLN A 202 -6.28 -7.18 -3.71
CA GLN A 202 -7.00 -5.92 -3.92
C GLN A 202 -8.11 -6.02 -4.97
N ASP A 203 -7.85 -6.75 -6.07
CA ASP A 203 -8.80 -6.91 -7.18
C ASP A 203 -10.14 -7.51 -6.70
N ALA A 204 -10.14 -8.34 -5.64
CA ALA A 204 -11.37 -8.88 -5.07
C ALA A 204 -12.24 -7.80 -4.39
N GLY A 205 -11.63 -6.77 -3.80
CA GLY A 205 -12.35 -5.64 -3.20
C GLY A 205 -12.98 -4.71 -4.24
N LEU A 206 -12.40 -4.64 -5.44
CA LEU A 206 -12.88 -3.80 -6.54
C LEU A 206 -13.89 -4.52 -7.46
N ALA A 207 -13.85 -5.85 -7.50
CA ALA A 207 -14.68 -6.67 -8.40
C ALA A 207 -16.18 -6.38 -8.30
N LEU A 208 -16.69 -6.07 -7.11
CA LEU A 208 -18.10 -5.73 -6.89
C LEU A 208 -18.54 -4.52 -7.73
N TYR A 209 -17.68 -3.51 -7.82
CA TYR A 209 -17.97 -2.26 -8.53
C TYR A 209 -17.78 -2.44 -10.04
N ASP A 210 -16.76 -3.19 -10.45
CA ASP A 210 -16.55 -3.56 -11.84
C ASP A 210 -17.80 -4.27 -12.42
N ILE A 211 -18.44 -5.16 -11.65
CA ILE A 211 -19.65 -5.89 -12.08
C ILE A 211 -20.85 -4.96 -12.35
N LEU A 212 -20.94 -3.78 -11.73
CA LEU A 212 -22.11 -2.90 -11.87
C LEU A 212 -22.29 -2.37 -13.31
N GLN A 213 -21.23 -2.31 -14.11
CA GLN A 213 -21.35 -1.91 -15.52
C GLN A 213 -21.54 -3.11 -16.47
N ALA A 214 -21.45 -4.35 -15.99
CA ALA A 214 -21.71 -5.57 -16.76
C ALA A 214 -23.18 -5.70 -17.21
N PHE A 215 -24.07 -4.83 -16.73
CA PHE A 215 -25.44 -4.77 -17.20
C PHE A 215 -25.58 -4.10 -18.57
N PHE A 216 -24.55 -3.39 -19.05
CA PHE A 216 -24.62 -2.62 -20.30
C PHE A 216 -23.29 -2.48 -21.08
N ILE A 217 -22.12 -2.67 -20.46
CA ILE A 217 -20.81 -2.62 -21.14
C ILE A 217 -20.32 -4.03 -21.55
N PRO A 218 -19.99 -4.25 -22.84
CA PRO A 218 -19.39 -5.50 -23.30
C PRO A 218 -18.07 -5.84 -22.58
N PRO A 219 -17.85 -7.11 -22.20
CA PRO A 219 -16.67 -7.53 -21.45
C PRO A 219 -15.29 -7.17 -22.06
N PRO A 220 -15.08 -7.25 -23.39
CA PRO A 220 -13.78 -6.90 -23.96
C PRO A 220 -13.42 -5.42 -23.78
N ILE A 221 -14.41 -4.53 -23.99
CA ILE A 221 -14.24 -3.07 -23.80
C ILE A 221 -13.97 -2.78 -22.31
N PHE A 222 -14.76 -3.37 -21.41
CA PHE A 222 -14.54 -3.27 -19.97
C PHE A 222 -13.10 -3.62 -19.59
N LEU A 223 -12.61 -4.78 -20.05
CA LEU A 223 -11.29 -5.26 -19.68
C LEU A 223 -10.18 -4.32 -20.19
N VAL A 224 -10.32 -3.79 -21.40
CA VAL A 224 -9.41 -2.76 -21.95
C VAL A 224 -9.36 -1.55 -21.02
N HIS A 225 -10.49 -0.90 -20.76
CA HIS A 225 -10.49 0.31 -19.93
C HIS A 225 -10.09 0.03 -18.48
N ARG A 226 -10.36 -1.17 -17.95
CA ARG A 226 -9.90 -1.61 -16.63
C ARG A 226 -8.38 -1.66 -16.56
N TYR A 227 -7.72 -2.24 -17.57
CA TYR A 227 -6.26 -2.24 -17.67
C TYR A 227 -5.70 -0.82 -17.73
N PHE A 228 -6.21 0.00 -18.63
CA PHE A 228 -5.65 1.33 -18.85
C PHE A 228 -5.92 2.31 -17.70
N SER A 229 -7.05 2.16 -17.00
CA SER A 229 -7.32 2.88 -15.75
C SER A 229 -6.31 2.50 -14.66
N GLU A 230 -5.96 1.22 -14.49
CA GLU A 230 -4.90 0.78 -13.57
C GLU A 230 -3.53 1.32 -13.99
N ILE A 231 -3.23 1.24 -15.29
CA ILE A 231 -1.92 1.62 -15.84
C ILE A 231 -1.65 3.11 -15.72
N PHE A 232 -2.64 3.96 -16.00
CA PHE A 232 -2.53 5.41 -15.93
C PHE A 232 -2.09 5.89 -14.54
N GLN A 233 -2.61 5.23 -13.49
CA GLN A 233 -2.38 5.64 -12.11
C GLN A 233 -0.91 5.55 -11.69
N PHE A 234 -0.08 4.77 -12.40
CA PHE A 234 1.37 4.78 -12.21
C PHE A 234 1.95 6.20 -12.26
N TRP A 235 1.51 7.02 -13.22
CA TRP A 235 2.05 8.37 -13.46
C TRP A 235 1.76 9.36 -12.33
N MET A 236 0.79 9.06 -11.48
CA MET A 236 0.41 9.92 -10.35
C MET A 236 1.34 9.73 -9.14
N HIS A 237 2.11 8.63 -9.11
CA HIS A 237 2.99 8.28 -7.99
C HIS A 237 4.38 8.89 -8.15
N THR A 238 4.48 10.21 -8.21
CA THR A 238 5.79 10.87 -8.21
C THR A 238 5.76 12.15 -7.38
N SER A 239 6.88 12.43 -6.72
CA SER A 239 7.12 13.69 -6.03
C SER A 239 7.84 14.73 -6.91
N LEU A 240 8.23 14.35 -8.14
CA LEU A 240 8.96 15.25 -9.05
C LEU A 240 8.08 16.27 -9.77
N ILE A 241 6.78 15.97 -9.91
CA ILE A 241 5.83 16.77 -10.69
C ILE A 241 4.91 17.52 -9.73
N GLY A 242 4.94 18.86 -9.78
CA GLY A 242 4.06 19.73 -9.00
C GLY A 242 2.61 19.77 -9.52
N SER A 243 1.93 20.88 -9.31
CA SER A 243 0.60 21.11 -9.89
C SER A 243 0.69 21.18 -11.42
N LEU A 244 -0.27 20.54 -12.10
CA LEU A 244 -0.43 20.62 -13.57
C LEU A 244 -1.40 21.73 -14.01
N GLY A 245 -1.74 22.65 -13.09
CA GLY A 245 -2.59 23.81 -13.38
C GLY A 245 -3.96 23.40 -13.95
N PRO A 246 -4.38 23.93 -15.11
CA PRO A 246 -5.70 23.65 -15.69
C PRO A 246 -6.00 22.17 -15.95
N LEU A 247 -4.98 21.33 -16.16
CA LEU A 247 -5.19 19.88 -16.33
C LEU A 247 -5.80 19.24 -15.07
N GLY A 248 -5.50 19.77 -13.89
CA GLY A 248 -6.11 19.36 -12.62
C GLY A 248 -7.59 19.76 -12.45
N ILE A 249 -8.18 20.43 -13.44
CA ILE A 249 -9.63 20.63 -13.46
C ILE A 249 -10.33 19.29 -13.75
N ILE A 250 -9.77 18.48 -14.65
CA ILE A 250 -10.39 17.27 -15.20
C ILE A 250 -9.67 16.00 -14.71
N PHE A 251 -8.33 16.00 -14.75
CA PHE A 251 -7.54 14.81 -14.47
C PHE A 251 -7.13 14.72 -13.00
N ASN A 252 -7.03 13.50 -12.48
CA ASN A 252 -6.26 13.26 -11.27
C ASN A 252 -4.77 13.47 -11.62
N THR A 253 -4.07 14.22 -10.77
CA THR A 253 -2.69 14.67 -11.02
C THR A 253 -1.77 14.14 -9.93
N PRO A 254 -0.44 14.09 -10.17
CA PRO A 254 0.49 13.68 -9.11
C PRO A 254 0.33 14.47 -7.80
N SER A 255 -0.01 15.77 -7.89
CA SER A 255 -0.26 16.62 -6.72
C SER A 255 -1.49 16.21 -5.91
N TYR A 256 -2.60 15.88 -6.58
CA TYR A 256 -3.80 15.42 -5.89
C TYR A 256 -3.65 14.01 -5.33
N HIS A 257 -2.93 13.14 -6.04
CA HIS A 257 -2.66 11.78 -5.57
C HIS A 257 -1.66 11.76 -4.39
N ARG A 258 -0.74 12.74 -4.30
CA ARG A 258 0.07 12.92 -3.07
C ARG A 258 -0.80 13.22 -1.84
N VAL A 259 -1.85 14.03 -1.99
CA VAL A 259 -2.81 14.29 -0.90
C VAL A 259 -3.52 12.99 -0.53
N HIS A 260 -3.97 12.21 -1.52
CA HIS A 260 -4.60 10.91 -1.27
C HIS A 260 -3.72 9.95 -0.44
N HIS A 261 -2.41 9.95 -0.68
CA HIS A 261 -1.44 9.16 0.08
C HIS A 261 -0.94 9.81 1.38
N GLY A 262 -1.38 11.04 1.67
CA GLY A 262 -0.97 11.76 2.86
C GLY A 262 -1.71 11.27 4.10
N ARG A 263 -1.01 11.27 5.25
CA ARG A 263 -1.60 10.97 6.56
C ARG A 263 -1.89 12.21 7.40
N ASN A 264 -1.68 13.40 6.85
CA ASN A 264 -2.10 14.66 7.46
C ASN A 264 -3.62 14.63 7.66
N ALA A 265 -4.13 15.30 8.69
CA ALA A 265 -5.56 15.30 8.99
C ALA A 265 -6.42 15.75 7.80
N TYR A 266 -5.94 16.71 6.99
CA TYR A 266 -6.65 17.21 5.81
C TYR A 266 -6.59 16.24 4.60
N CYS A 267 -5.66 15.29 4.60
CA CYS A 267 -5.46 14.31 3.53
C CYS A 267 -6.36 13.07 3.66
N ILE A 268 -6.85 12.77 4.87
CA ILE A 268 -7.60 11.54 5.13
C ILE A 268 -8.91 11.52 4.36
N ASP A 269 -9.16 10.41 3.66
CA ASP A 269 -10.36 10.15 2.89
C ASP A 269 -10.64 11.21 1.80
N LYS A 270 -9.58 11.56 1.04
CA LYS A 270 -9.62 12.50 -0.08
C LYS A 270 -9.08 11.91 -1.39
N ASN A 271 -9.54 12.48 -2.50
CA ASN A 271 -9.03 12.28 -3.86
C ASN A 271 -8.95 10.82 -4.32
N TYR A 272 -10.10 10.15 -4.45
CA TYR A 272 -10.19 8.75 -4.85
C TYR A 272 -10.14 8.50 -6.38
N GLY A 273 -10.22 9.54 -7.21
CA GLY A 273 -10.27 9.42 -8.66
C GLY A 273 -9.10 8.62 -9.24
N GLY A 274 -9.35 7.79 -10.26
CA GLY A 274 -8.30 7.04 -10.96
C GLY A 274 -7.63 7.87 -12.04
N VAL A 275 -8.41 8.22 -13.06
CA VAL A 275 -8.01 9.06 -14.20
C VAL A 275 -8.59 10.46 -14.06
N PHE A 276 -9.87 10.57 -13.71
CA PHE A 276 -10.55 11.85 -13.58
C PHE A 276 -10.76 12.25 -12.12
N ILE A 277 -10.49 13.52 -11.80
CA ILE A 277 -10.74 14.10 -10.47
C ILE A 277 -12.18 14.64 -10.33
N ILE A 278 -12.96 14.60 -11.41
CA ILE A 278 -14.31 15.16 -11.47
C ILE A 278 -15.24 14.50 -10.45
N TRP A 279 -15.08 13.20 -10.19
CA TRP A 279 -15.89 12.45 -9.23
C TRP A 279 -15.66 12.96 -7.81
N ASP A 280 -14.41 13.22 -7.43
CA ASP A 280 -14.10 13.80 -6.13
C ASP A 280 -14.73 15.17 -5.91
N LYS A 281 -14.81 15.98 -6.98
CA LYS A 281 -15.49 17.29 -6.91
C LYS A 281 -17.01 17.13 -6.81
N MET A 282 -17.60 16.18 -7.53
CA MET A 282 -19.03 15.90 -7.49
C MET A 282 -19.49 15.36 -6.13
N PHE A 283 -18.69 14.49 -5.50
CA PHE A 283 -19.03 13.83 -4.24
C PHE A 283 -18.35 14.47 -3.02
N ASN A 284 -17.76 15.66 -3.18
CA ASN A 284 -17.13 16.46 -2.15
C ASN A 284 -16.01 15.73 -1.37
N THR A 285 -15.21 14.92 -2.07
CA THR A 285 -14.01 14.25 -1.56
C THR A 285 -12.72 14.86 -2.12
N PHE A 286 -12.81 15.94 -2.90
CA PHE A 286 -11.65 16.65 -3.44
C PHE A 286 -10.92 17.48 -2.38
N GLU A 287 -9.60 17.46 -2.41
CA GLU A 287 -8.73 18.32 -1.60
C GLU A 287 -7.42 18.65 -2.38
N PRO A 288 -7.06 19.93 -2.57
CA PRO A 288 -5.81 20.29 -3.20
C PRO A 288 -4.60 20.10 -2.26
N GLU A 289 -3.42 19.93 -2.83
CA GLU A 289 -2.17 19.91 -2.06
C GLU A 289 -1.89 21.30 -1.46
N ARG A 290 -1.57 21.33 -0.16
CA ARG A 290 -1.27 22.55 0.58
C ARG A 290 0.24 22.73 0.68
N LEU A 291 0.74 23.92 0.34
CA LEU A 291 2.18 24.20 0.36
C LEU A 291 2.69 24.47 1.79
N ASP A 292 1.83 24.98 2.66
CA ASP A 292 2.09 25.30 4.07
C ASP A 292 2.03 24.06 4.98
N ASP A 293 1.27 23.03 4.58
CA ASP A 293 1.25 21.71 5.23
C ASP A 293 1.40 20.59 4.18
N PRO A 294 2.61 20.35 3.65
CA PRO A 294 2.81 19.36 2.59
C PRO A 294 2.49 17.93 3.07
N PRO A 295 2.01 17.03 2.18
CA PRO A 295 1.67 15.66 2.53
C PRO A 295 2.86 14.89 3.13
N ILE A 296 2.58 14.21 4.23
CA ILE A 296 3.47 13.28 4.92
C ILE A 296 2.91 11.88 4.69
N TYR A 297 3.76 10.95 4.25
CA TYR A 297 3.32 9.62 3.79
C TYR A 297 3.44 8.54 4.86
N GLY A 298 2.89 7.37 4.53
CA GLY A 298 2.77 6.21 5.40
C GLY A 298 1.43 6.18 6.12
N LEU A 299 1.17 5.12 6.87
CA LEU A 299 -0.05 5.04 7.67
C LEU A 299 -0.04 6.04 8.82
N VAL A 300 -1.24 6.40 9.31
CA VAL A 300 -1.45 7.20 10.53
C VAL A 300 -0.72 6.57 11.72
N THR A 301 -0.77 5.23 11.81
CA THR A 301 0.10 4.44 12.69
C THR A 301 1.15 3.74 11.82
N PRO A 302 2.36 4.31 11.66
CA PRO A 302 3.34 3.76 10.73
C PRO A 302 3.84 2.37 11.13
N GLU A 303 3.96 1.50 10.13
CA GLU A 303 4.48 0.15 10.30
C GLU A 303 6.00 0.14 10.20
N LYS A 304 6.66 -0.41 11.22
CA LYS A 304 8.12 -0.44 11.32
C LYS A 304 8.67 -1.78 10.85
N THR A 305 8.34 -2.17 9.63
CA THR A 305 8.80 -3.44 9.04
C THR A 305 8.75 -3.43 7.51
N PHE A 306 9.66 -4.18 6.89
CA PHE A 306 9.64 -4.54 5.47
C PHE A 306 9.17 -5.99 5.24
N ASN A 307 8.54 -6.62 6.23
CA ASN A 307 8.01 -7.97 6.08
C ASN A 307 6.81 -7.98 5.11
N GLN A 308 7.05 -8.53 3.93
CA GLN A 308 6.08 -8.53 2.84
C GLN A 308 4.73 -9.18 3.18
N LEU A 309 4.69 -10.30 3.92
CA LEU A 309 3.44 -10.99 4.25
C LEU A 309 2.72 -10.30 5.40
N TYR A 310 3.46 -9.81 6.39
CA TYR A 310 2.87 -9.02 7.47
C TYR A 310 2.15 -7.80 6.91
N LEU A 311 2.83 -7.01 6.06
CA LEU A 311 2.26 -5.81 5.44
C LEU A 311 1.02 -6.09 4.59
N GLN A 312 0.89 -7.29 4.01
CA GLN A 312 -0.28 -7.68 3.21
C GLN A 312 -1.52 -8.00 4.06
N PHE A 313 -1.35 -8.50 5.29
CA PHE A 313 -2.45 -9.12 6.04
C PHE A 313 -2.69 -8.53 7.44
N HIS A 314 -1.75 -7.78 8.02
CA HIS A 314 -1.87 -7.30 9.40
C HIS A 314 -3.13 -6.45 9.61
N THR A 315 -3.45 -5.54 8.68
CA THR A 315 -4.62 -4.67 8.82
C THR A 315 -5.94 -5.44 8.74
N ILE A 316 -6.01 -6.50 7.93
CA ILE A 316 -7.19 -7.39 7.91
C ILE A 316 -7.38 -8.03 9.28
N TYR A 317 -6.31 -8.54 9.89
CA TYR A 317 -6.37 -9.11 11.24
C TYR A 317 -6.71 -8.07 12.31
N ASP A 318 -6.15 -6.87 12.20
CA ASP A 318 -6.37 -5.79 13.16
C ASP A 318 -7.82 -5.30 13.14
N ILE A 319 -8.41 -5.13 11.95
CA ILE A 319 -9.80 -4.70 11.78
C ILE A 319 -10.79 -5.82 12.13
N LEU A 320 -10.59 -7.05 11.63
CA LEU A 320 -11.54 -8.15 11.86
C LEU A 320 -11.55 -8.65 13.29
N ILE A 321 -10.38 -8.67 13.95
CA ILE A 321 -10.20 -9.33 15.25
C ILE A 321 -9.83 -8.33 16.34
N LYS A 322 -8.69 -7.64 16.23
CA LYS A 322 -8.16 -6.86 17.36
C LYS A 322 -9.08 -5.70 17.73
N LYS A 323 -9.62 -4.97 16.75
CA LYS A 323 -10.48 -3.81 16.98
C LYS A 323 -11.71 -4.17 17.80
N GLY A 324 -12.40 -5.26 17.44
CA GLY A 324 -13.56 -5.76 18.19
C GLY A 324 -13.24 -6.30 19.60
N LEU A 325 -11.96 -6.51 19.93
CA LEU A 325 -11.50 -6.97 21.24
C LEU A 325 -10.90 -5.85 22.11
N MET A 326 -10.87 -4.61 21.61
CA MET A 326 -10.35 -3.46 22.36
C MET A 326 -11.15 -3.24 23.66
N LYS A 327 -10.44 -2.81 24.69
CA LYS A 327 -10.98 -2.49 26.01
C LYS A 327 -10.63 -1.03 26.37
N ASP A 328 -11.51 -0.39 27.11
CA ASP A 328 -11.27 0.94 27.68
C ASP A 328 -10.27 0.87 28.87
N GLU A 329 -9.93 2.03 29.44
CA GLU A 329 -9.03 2.13 30.59
C GLU A 329 -9.54 1.39 31.84
N LYS A 330 -10.85 1.15 31.92
CA LYS A 330 -11.51 0.42 33.01
C LYS A 330 -11.59 -1.08 32.74
N GLY A 331 -11.09 -1.55 31.61
CA GLY A 331 -11.10 -2.95 31.19
C GLY A 331 -12.41 -3.43 30.56
N ASN A 332 -13.36 -2.53 30.31
CA ASN A 332 -14.63 -2.87 29.65
C ASN A 332 -14.45 -2.95 28.13
N PRO A 333 -15.12 -3.87 27.44
CA PRO A 333 -15.08 -3.93 25.98
C PRO A 333 -15.61 -2.64 25.35
N ILE A 334 -14.83 -2.05 24.44
CA ILE A 334 -15.27 -0.88 23.66
C ILE A 334 -16.41 -1.28 22.70
N PHE A 335 -16.32 -2.48 22.11
CA PHE A 335 -17.33 -3.04 21.20
C PHE A 335 -18.05 -4.22 21.88
N PRO A 336 -19.00 -3.97 22.81
CA PRO A 336 -19.70 -5.04 23.51
C PRO A 336 -20.68 -5.76 22.58
N GLY A 337 -20.70 -7.09 22.62
CA GLY A 337 -21.59 -7.93 21.84
C GLY A 337 -21.15 -8.18 20.39
N PHE A 338 -21.75 -9.20 19.75
CA PHE A 338 -21.37 -9.64 18.41
C PHE A 338 -21.61 -8.57 17.33
N ILE A 339 -22.75 -7.88 17.38
CA ILE A 339 -23.12 -6.85 16.39
C ILE A 339 -22.10 -5.70 16.37
N ASN A 340 -21.65 -5.22 17.54
CA ASN A 340 -20.67 -4.13 17.59
C ASN A 340 -19.29 -4.56 17.10
N LYS A 341 -18.93 -5.85 17.24
CA LYS A 341 -17.71 -6.40 16.63
C LYS A 341 -17.80 -6.48 15.12
N VAL A 342 -18.96 -6.86 14.58
CA VAL A 342 -19.21 -6.82 13.13
C VAL A 342 -19.16 -5.38 12.61
N LYS A 343 -19.75 -4.41 13.33
CA LYS A 343 -19.61 -2.99 12.99
C LYS A 343 -18.15 -2.54 13.02
N ALA A 344 -17.38 -2.92 14.03
CA ALA A 344 -15.95 -2.59 14.11
C ALA A 344 -15.17 -3.05 12.87
N ALA A 345 -15.55 -4.20 12.32
CA ALA A 345 -14.94 -4.80 11.12
C ALA A 345 -15.40 -4.15 9.81
N LEU A 346 -16.67 -3.76 9.67
CA LEU A 346 -17.24 -3.31 8.39
C LEU A 346 -17.34 -1.78 8.24
N PHE A 347 -17.57 -1.07 9.35
CA PHE A 347 -17.68 0.40 9.35
C PHE A 347 -16.30 1.03 9.14
N PRO A 348 -16.19 2.35 8.95
CA PRO A 348 -14.91 2.99 8.67
C PRO A 348 -13.76 2.58 9.60
N PRO A 349 -12.50 2.55 9.10
CA PRO A 349 -11.35 2.24 9.93
C PRO A 349 -11.30 3.09 11.22
N GLY A 350 -11.69 4.37 11.13
CA GLY A 350 -11.79 5.30 12.27
C GLY A 350 -13.05 5.19 13.13
N TYR A 351 -14.00 4.30 12.84
CA TYR A 351 -15.25 4.17 13.60
C TYR A 351 -15.03 3.63 15.02
N PHE A 352 -15.57 4.35 15.99
CA PHE A 352 -15.79 3.93 17.38
C PHE A 352 -17.27 4.18 17.76
N PRO A 353 -17.81 3.51 18.81
CA PRO A 353 -19.17 3.80 19.25
C PRO A 353 -19.33 5.29 19.60
N GLY A 354 -20.33 5.94 19.01
CA GLY A 354 -20.55 7.39 19.12
C GLY A 354 -19.90 8.23 18.02
N SER A 355 -19.13 7.63 17.10
CA SER A 355 -18.64 8.34 15.90
C SER A 355 -19.80 8.74 14.97
N ASP A 356 -19.69 9.93 14.41
CA ASP A 356 -20.63 10.44 13.40
C ASP A 356 -20.35 9.83 12.03
N ILE A 357 -21.28 9.00 11.57
CA ILE A 357 -21.21 8.32 10.27
C ILE A 357 -22.47 8.59 9.45
N TYR A 358 -22.41 8.31 8.14
CA TYR A 358 -23.56 8.32 7.25
C TYR A 358 -23.46 7.17 6.25
N LEU A 359 -24.60 6.72 5.71
CA LEU A 359 -24.63 5.70 4.65
C LEU A 359 -24.32 6.38 3.31
N PHE A 360 -23.26 5.94 2.64
CA PHE A 360 -22.93 6.31 1.27
C PHE A 360 -23.04 5.06 0.38
N PHE A 361 -23.91 5.13 -0.63
CA PHE A 361 -24.22 3.99 -1.50
C PHE A 361 -24.62 2.73 -0.70
N HIS A 362 -23.71 1.77 -0.50
CA HIS A 362 -23.95 0.56 0.29
C HIS A 362 -22.98 0.37 1.48
N TRP A 363 -22.18 1.38 1.84
CA TRP A 363 -21.28 1.33 3.00
C TRP A 363 -21.40 2.58 3.88
N PHE A 364 -20.84 2.55 5.08
CA PHE A 364 -20.84 3.72 5.97
C PHE A 364 -19.54 4.49 5.84
N SER A 365 -19.62 5.83 5.88
CA SER A 365 -18.48 6.76 5.80
C SER A 365 -18.45 7.66 7.03
N MET A 366 -17.26 8.14 7.41
CA MET A 366 -17.11 9.14 8.47
C MET A 366 -17.64 10.50 7.99
N LYS A 367 -18.41 11.23 8.81
CA LYS A 367 -18.79 12.62 8.49
C LYS A 367 -17.59 13.57 8.51
N ASP A 368 -16.69 13.36 9.47
CA ASP A 368 -15.42 14.06 9.60
C ASP A 368 -14.30 13.01 9.72
N PRO A 369 -13.60 12.68 8.61
CA PRO A 369 -12.52 11.70 8.62
C PRO A 369 -11.24 12.23 9.29
N SER A 370 -11.12 13.55 9.49
CA SER A 370 -9.97 14.16 10.16
C SER A 370 -10.04 14.03 11.69
N LYS A 371 -11.24 13.76 12.22
CA LYS A 371 -11.49 13.65 13.66
C LYS A 371 -10.74 12.47 14.26
N GLY A 372 -9.89 12.75 15.25
CA GLY A 372 -9.12 11.73 15.96
C GLY A 372 -7.80 11.34 15.28
N ILE A 373 -7.45 11.99 14.16
CA ILE A 373 -6.13 11.86 13.56
C ILE A 373 -5.10 12.59 14.45
N PRO A 374 -4.07 11.90 14.94
CA PRO A 374 -3.08 12.51 15.82
C PRO A 374 -2.25 13.56 15.08
N GLU A 375 -1.88 14.63 15.78
CA GLU A 375 -0.93 15.60 15.26
C GLU A 375 0.42 14.95 14.93
N ILE A 376 0.98 15.35 13.80
CA ILE A 376 2.23 14.80 13.31
C ILE A 376 3.40 15.44 14.08
N LYS A 377 4.11 14.63 14.87
CA LYS A 377 5.30 15.06 15.61
C LYS A 377 6.49 15.27 14.66
N LYS A 378 7.05 16.49 14.67
CA LYS A 378 8.28 16.84 13.95
C LYS A 378 9.51 16.65 14.86
N PRO A 379 10.68 16.22 14.35
CA PRO A 379 10.97 15.87 12.96
C PRO A 379 10.36 14.53 12.53
N ILE A 380 10.04 14.39 11.25
CA ILE A 380 9.55 13.13 10.68
C ILE A 380 10.72 12.16 10.51
N ILE A 381 10.68 11.05 11.25
CA ILE A 381 11.68 9.99 11.16
C ILE A 381 11.04 8.80 10.44
N LYS A 382 11.42 8.61 9.17
CA LYS A 382 11.00 7.45 8.37
C LYS A 382 11.72 6.19 8.83
N TYR A 383 11.05 5.06 8.77
CA TYR A 383 11.61 3.76 9.09
C TYR A 383 12.58 3.29 8.00
N ASN A 384 13.87 3.29 8.33
CA ASN A 384 14.95 2.81 7.46
C ASN A 384 16.14 2.33 8.31
N PRO A 385 16.16 1.05 8.74
CA PRO A 385 17.22 0.51 9.57
C PRO A 385 18.60 0.63 8.91
N ILE A 386 19.62 0.90 9.74
CA ILE A 386 21.01 0.99 9.29
C ILE A 386 21.59 -0.41 9.19
N ILE A 387 21.71 -0.91 7.96
CA ILE A 387 22.36 -2.19 7.66
C ILE A 387 23.68 -1.98 6.88
N PRO A 388 24.67 -2.89 7.03
CA PRO A 388 25.92 -2.83 6.29
C PRO A 388 25.72 -2.75 4.77
N THR A 389 26.54 -1.95 4.09
CA THR A 389 26.46 -1.73 2.64
C THR A 389 26.54 -3.04 1.84
N TRP A 390 27.35 -4.01 2.27
CA TRP A 390 27.46 -5.30 1.59
C TRP A 390 26.16 -6.12 1.66
N ILE A 391 25.36 -6.00 2.72
CA ILE A 391 24.04 -6.64 2.82
C ILE A 391 23.05 -5.95 1.87
N LYS A 392 23.10 -4.61 1.78
CA LYS A 392 22.29 -3.85 0.80
C LYS A 392 22.61 -4.29 -0.62
N LEU A 393 23.89 -4.38 -0.96
CA LEU A 393 24.36 -4.84 -2.28
C LEU A 393 23.95 -6.29 -2.54
N TYR A 394 24.08 -7.18 -1.54
CA TYR A 394 23.62 -8.57 -1.63
C TYR A 394 22.12 -8.64 -1.95
N CYS A 395 21.29 -7.93 -1.19
CA CYS A 395 19.85 -7.90 -1.40
C CYS A 395 19.48 -7.30 -2.76
N LEU A 396 20.15 -6.22 -3.18
CA LEU A 396 19.93 -5.60 -4.49
C LEU A 396 20.26 -6.57 -5.63
N LEU A 397 21.41 -7.25 -5.59
CA LEU A 397 21.81 -8.20 -6.63
C LEU A 397 20.85 -9.39 -6.70
N HIS A 398 20.48 -9.96 -5.55
CA HIS A 398 19.50 -11.05 -5.49
C HIS A 398 18.10 -10.60 -5.90
N PHE A 399 17.73 -9.35 -5.63
CA PHE A 399 16.46 -8.77 -6.07
C PHE A 399 16.42 -8.56 -7.59
N ILE A 400 17.51 -8.06 -8.20
CA ILE A 400 17.60 -7.95 -9.67
C ILE A 400 17.44 -9.34 -10.31
N LEU A 401 18.10 -10.36 -9.74
CA LEU A 401 17.90 -11.74 -10.20
C LEU A 401 16.46 -12.22 -10.01
N LEU A 402 15.85 -11.94 -8.84
CA LEU A 402 14.45 -12.29 -8.56
C LEU A 402 13.50 -11.66 -9.59
N LEU A 403 13.70 -10.38 -9.90
CA LEU A 403 12.92 -9.63 -10.88
C LEU A 403 13.08 -10.22 -12.29
N SER A 404 14.30 -10.58 -12.69
CA SER A 404 14.54 -11.25 -13.97
C SER A 404 13.85 -12.62 -14.07
N ILE A 405 13.93 -13.43 -13.01
CA ILE A 405 13.24 -14.72 -12.93
C ILE A 405 11.72 -14.51 -12.96
N PHE A 406 11.21 -13.49 -12.28
CA PHE A 406 9.79 -13.15 -12.24
C PHE A 406 9.26 -12.70 -13.61
N LEU A 407 9.99 -11.84 -14.33
CA LEU A 407 9.60 -11.41 -15.67
C LEU A 407 9.61 -12.56 -16.69
N HIS A 408 10.51 -13.54 -16.52
CA HIS A 408 10.48 -14.79 -17.29
C HIS A 408 9.28 -15.65 -16.88
N PHE A 409 9.02 -15.79 -15.58
CA PHE A 409 7.84 -16.49 -15.07
C PHE A 409 6.54 -15.92 -15.64
N GLU A 410 6.35 -14.59 -15.65
CA GLU A 410 5.13 -13.97 -16.19
C GLU A 410 4.91 -14.27 -17.68
N TYR A 411 5.99 -14.43 -18.45
CA TYR A 411 5.87 -14.80 -19.86
C TYR A 411 5.54 -16.29 -20.04
N ASP A 412 6.18 -17.16 -19.25
CA ASP A 412 6.12 -18.60 -19.45
C ASP A 412 5.04 -19.27 -18.58
N ARG A 413 4.34 -18.53 -17.72
CA ARG A 413 3.43 -19.07 -16.68
C ARG A 413 2.34 -19.98 -17.22
N ASP A 414 1.77 -19.68 -18.37
CA ASP A 414 0.68 -20.46 -18.99
C ASP A 414 1.16 -21.83 -19.52
N HIS A 415 2.48 -22.01 -19.61
CA HIS A 415 3.12 -23.24 -20.08
C HIS A 415 3.76 -24.05 -18.95
N LEU A 416 3.67 -23.58 -17.70
CA LEU A 416 4.27 -24.27 -16.55
C LEU A 416 3.35 -25.37 -16.03
N GLY A 417 3.93 -26.53 -15.71
CA GLY A 417 3.23 -27.53 -14.91
C GLY A 417 2.93 -27.02 -13.50
N TYR A 418 1.87 -27.55 -12.87
CA TYR A 418 1.40 -27.12 -11.54
C TYR A 418 2.49 -27.12 -10.46
N ILE A 419 3.38 -28.12 -10.49
CA ILE A 419 4.49 -28.23 -9.54
C ILE A 419 5.48 -27.08 -9.74
N ASP A 420 5.92 -26.84 -10.97
CA ASP A 420 6.87 -25.75 -11.28
C ASP A 420 6.28 -24.38 -10.98
N PHE A 421 5.01 -24.19 -11.32
CA PHE A 421 4.27 -22.98 -10.98
C PHE A 421 4.30 -22.74 -9.46
N THR A 422 3.87 -23.73 -8.69
CA THR A 422 3.78 -23.63 -7.21
C THR A 422 5.15 -23.41 -6.56
N LEU A 423 6.19 -24.13 -7.01
CA LEU A 423 7.55 -23.97 -6.49
C LEU A 423 8.11 -22.57 -6.79
N LYS A 424 7.83 -22.00 -7.97
CA LYS A 424 8.24 -20.63 -8.30
C LYS A 424 7.51 -19.60 -7.43
N ILE A 425 6.21 -19.76 -7.18
CA ILE A 425 5.48 -18.89 -6.24
C ILE A 425 6.09 -18.96 -4.83
N ALA A 426 6.36 -20.17 -4.33
CA ALA A 426 7.02 -20.36 -3.03
C ALA A 426 8.42 -19.72 -2.99
N PHE A 427 9.18 -19.81 -4.07
CA PHE A 427 10.48 -19.15 -4.22
C PHE A 427 10.35 -17.62 -4.18
N PHE A 428 9.38 -17.03 -4.88
CA PHE A 428 9.15 -15.58 -4.86
C PHE A 428 8.79 -15.11 -3.44
N ILE A 429 7.83 -15.76 -2.79
CA ILE A 429 7.42 -15.41 -1.43
C ILE A 429 8.60 -15.53 -0.45
N THR A 430 9.33 -16.64 -0.49
CA THR A 430 10.48 -16.87 0.41
C THR A 430 11.59 -15.84 0.18
N SER A 431 11.86 -15.45 -1.08
CA SER A 431 12.83 -14.41 -1.40
C SER A 431 12.42 -13.04 -0.86
N MET A 432 11.15 -12.66 -1.03
CA MET A 432 10.62 -11.40 -0.49
C MET A 432 10.68 -11.37 1.04
N GLN A 433 10.41 -12.51 1.70
CA GLN A 433 10.55 -12.65 3.15
C GLN A 433 12.01 -12.54 3.61
N ALA A 434 12.97 -13.10 2.86
CA ALA A 434 14.39 -12.97 3.15
C ALA A 434 14.84 -11.50 3.06
N PHE A 435 14.46 -10.79 2.00
CA PHE A 435 14.78 -9.36 1.84
C PHE A 435 14.20 -8.52 2.98
N GLY A 436 12.92 -8.70 3.30
CA GLY A 436 12.29 -8.00 4.42
C GLY A 436 13.01 -8.24 5.75
N ALA A 437 13.41 -9.49 6.03
CA ALA A 437 14.16 -9.83 7.23
C ALA A 437 15.55 -9.18 7.29
N PHE A 438 16.26 -9.10 6.16
CA PHE A 438 17.55 -8.37 6.08
C PHE A 438 17.36 -6.87 6.26
N PHE A 439 16.37 -6.27 5.60
CA PHE A 439 16.08 -4.83 5.71
C PHE A 439 15.62 -4.42 7.10
N ASP A 440 15.00 -5.33 7.84
CA ASP A 440 14.59 -5.14 9.24
C ASP A 440 15.66 -5.52 10.27
N ASP A 441 16.89 -5.83 9.83
CA ASP A 441 18.02 -6.29 10.66
C ASP A 441 17.64 -7.42 11.63
N LYS A 442 16.89 -8.41 11.12
CA LYS A 442 16.42 -9.54 11.93
C LYS A 442 17.48 -10.62 12.04
N TRP A 443 17.66 -11.15 13.25
CA TRP A 443 18.64 -12.21 13.53
C TRP A 443 18.40 -13.51 12.73
N TYR A 444 17.16 -13.77 12.32
CA TYR A 444 16.77 -14.96 11.57
C TYR A 444 16.87 -14.78 10.05
N ALA A 445 17.26 -13.59 9.55
CA ALA A 445 17.36 -13.33 8.11
C ALA A 445 18.30 -14.33 7.41
N ASN A 446 19.46 -14.60 8.02
CA ASN A 446 20.44 -15.58 7.53
C ASN A 446 19.85 -16.99 7.44
N ILE A 447 18.97 -17.37 8.38
CA ILE A 447 18.36 -18.70 8.42
C ILE A 447 17.40 -18.86 7.25
N ILE A 448 16.54 -17.86 7.00
CA ILE A 448 15.64 -17.85 5.85
C ILE A 448 16.46 -17.93 4.55
N GLU A 449 17.55 -17.18 4.46
CA GLU A 449 18.41 -17.17 3.27
C GLU A 449 19.10 -18.51 3.00
N ILE A 450 19.57 -19.20 4.06
CA ILE A 450 20.12 -20.56 3.96
C ILE A 450 19.06 -21.52 3.42
N PHE A 451 17.85 -21.53 3.98
CA PHE A 451 16.77 -22.40 3.50
C PHE A 451 16.36 -22.07 2.07
N ARG A 452 16.31 -20.79 1.71
CA ARG A 452 16.04 -20.34 0.35
C ARG A 452 17.08 -20.86 -0.62
N CYS A 453 18.36 -20.75 -0.28
CA CYS A 453 19.45 -21.27 -1.12
C CYS A 453 19.37 -22.79 -1.29
N ILE A 454 19.13 -23.54 -0.20
CA ILE A 454 18.96 -24.99 -0.26
C ILE A 454 17.79 -25.35 -1.19
N GLY A 455 16.64 -24.69 -1.04
CA GLY A 455 15.47 -24.92 -1.88
C GLY A 455 15.74 -24.69 -3.37
N VAL A 456 16.44 -23.60 -3.71
CA VAL A 456 16.83 -23.31 -5.10
C VAL A 456 17.81 -24.36 -5.63
N ILE A 457 18.81 -24.76 -4.85
CA ILE A 457 19.77 -25.78 -5.24
C ILE A 457 19.07 -27.11 -5.53
N ILE A 458 18.20 -27.57 -4.62
CA ILE A 458 17.43 -28.80 -4.80
C ILE A 458 16.57 -28.72 -6.08
N TYR A 459 15.84 -27.62 -6.27
CA TYR A 459 15.00 -27.42 -7.45
C TYR A 459 15.80 -27.52 -8.75
N TYR A 460 16.95 -26.83 -8.83
CA TYR A 460 17.77 -26.86 -10.04
C TYR A 460 18.53 -28.18 -10.21
N CYS A 461 18.93 -28.88 -9.14
CA CYS A 461 19.49 -30.23 -9.23
C CYS A 461 18.48 -31.21 -9.84
N ILE A 462 17.20 -31.12 -9.48
CA ILE A 462 16.13 -31.91 -10.12
C ILE A 462 15.98 -31.48 -11.58
N LYS A 463 16.00 -30.19 -11.88
CA LYS A 463 15.89 -29.73 -13.28
C LYS A 463 17.06 -30.19 -14.15
N LEU A 464 18.27 -30.35 -13.61
CA LEU A 464 19.39 -30.89 -14.38
C LEU A 464 19.17 -32.32 -14.88
N THR A 465 18.19 -33.07 -14.35
CA THR A 465 17.87 -34.42 -14.82
C THR A 465 16.84 -34.44 -15.97
N ASP A 466 16.30 -33.29 -16.36
CA ASP A 466 15.39 -33.19 -17.52
C ASP A 466 16.17 -33.14 -18.85
N HIS A 467 15.43 -33.15 -19.96
CA HIS A 467 15.99 -33.15 -21.31
C HIS A 467 16.84 -31.90 -21.67
N ILE A 468 16.66 -30.79 -20.96
CA ILE A 468 17.46 -29.57 -21.15
C ILE A 468 18.82 -29.73 -20.47
N GLY A 469 18.89 -30.49 -19.37
CA GLY A 469 20.12 -30.82 -18.68
C GLY A 469 20.89 -29.58 -18.21
N PHE A 470 22.20 -29.57 -18.48
CA PHE A 470 23.19 -28.57 -18.04
C PHE A 470 23.19 -27.29 -18.89
N GLY A 471 22.09 -26.53 -18.84
CA GLY A 471 22.03 -25.19 -19.46
C GLY A 471 22.88 -24.15 -18.71
N PRO A 472 23.53 -23.18 -19.41
CA PRO A 472 24.35 -22.14 -18.78
C PRO A 472 23.63 -21.35 -17.68
N SER A 473 22.35 -21.01 -17.89
CA SER A 473 21.53 -20.29 -16.91
C SER A 473 21.28 -21.12 -15.64
N ARG A 474 21.12 -22.45 -15.76
CA ARG A 474 20.93 -23.36 -14.63
C ARG A 474 22.20 -23.48 -13.81
N ILE A 475 23.35 -23.64 -14.47
CA ILE A 475 24.66 -23.69 -13.82
C ILE A 475 24.95 -22.37 -13.10
N PHE A 476 24.62 -21.23 -13.74
CA PHE A 476 24.78 -19.90 -13.14
C PHE A 476 23.96 -19.77 -11.84
N VAL A 477 22.66 -20.10 -11.88
CA VAL A 477 21.80 -20.03 -10.69
C VAL A 477 22.30 -20.99 -9.60
N LEU A 478 22.64 -22.24 -9.95
CA LEU A 478 23.20 -23.20 -9.00
C LEU A 478 24.47 -22.69 -8.34
N THR A 479 25.41 -22.14 -9.12
CA THR A 479 26.68 -21.63 -8.61
C THR A 479 26.47 -20.45 -7.68
N LEU A 480 25.61 -19.50 -8.07
CA LEU A 480 25.33 -18.29 -7.28
C LEU A 480 24.69 -18.64 -5.93
N PHE A 481 23.69 -19.52 -5.93
CA PHE A 481 22.99 -19.92 -4.71
C PHE A 481 23.82 -20.87 -3.85
N SER A 482 24.69 -21.70 -4.43
CA SER A 482 25.66 -22.49 -3.67
C SER A 482 26.70 -21.61 -2.99
N SER A 483 27.19 -20.59 -3.70
CA SER A 483 28.14 -19.61 -3.14
C SER A 483 27.48 -18.81 -2.01
N SER A 484 26.24 -18.37 -2.21
CA SER A 484 25.43 -17.69 -1.19
C SER A 484 25.21 -18.57 0.05
N LEU A 485 24.87 -19.85 -0.16
CA LEU A 485 24.68 -20.82 0.92
C LEU A 485 25.93 -20.94 1.79
N LEU A 486 27.09 -21.18 1.16
CA LEU A 486 28.36 -21.32 1.87
C LEU A 486 28.71 -20.03 2.63
N MET A 487 28.52 -18.87 2.01
CA MET A 487 28.73 -17.57 2.63
C MET A 487 27.86 -17.39 3.88
N TRP A 488 26.55 -17.64 3.79
CA TRP A 488 25.62 -17.43 4.91
C TRP A 488 25.75 -18.46 6.02
N ILE A 489 26.11 -19.71 5.70
CA ILE A 489 26.50 -20.72 6.69
C ILE A 489 27.72 -20.21 7.48
N GLY A 490 28.78 -19.81 6.77
CA GLY A 490 30.00 -19.29 7.38
C GLY A 490 29.75 -18.06 8.26
N TYR A 491 29.00 -17.09 7.73
CA TYR A 491 28.62 -15.87 8.45
C TYR A 491 27.79 -16.17 9.71
N THR A 492 26.85 -17.12 9.63
CA THR A 492 26.03 -17.53 10.77
C THR A 492 26.87 -18.18 11.86
N PHE A 493 27.83 -19.05 11.49
CA PHE A 493 28.77 -19.63 12.44
C PHE A 493 29.66 -18.57 13.10
N GLU A 494 30.14 -17.59 12.34
CA GLU A 494 30.94 -16.48 12.88
C GLU A 494 30.13 -15.63 13.87
N GLN A 495 28.89 -15.30 13.55
CA GLN A 495 27.99 -14.57 14.44
C GLN A 495 27.70 -15.34 15.74
N LEU A 496 27.45 -16.65 15.65
CA LEU A 496 27.28 -17.51 16.83
C LEU A 496 28.55 -17.56 17.69
N LYS A 497 29.73 -17.67 17.07
CA LYS A 497 31.03 -17.66 17.75
C LYS A 497 31.26 -16.32 18.45
N ASN A 498 30.96 -15.20 17.80
CA ASN A 498 31.11 -13.86 18.36
C ASN A 498 30.14 -13.61 19.51
N ARG A 499 28.87 -14.05 19.41
CA ARG A 499 27.90 -14.01 20.52
C ARG A 499 28.37 -14.84 21.71
N ARG A 500 28.90 -16.04 21.48
CA ARG A 500 29.46 -16.89 22.52
C ARG A 500 30.67 -16.24 23.20
N LYS A 501 31.58 -15.62 22.43
CA LYS A 501 32.73 -14.89 22.96
C LYS A 501 32.31 -13.70 23.82
N ARG A 502 31.34 -12.88 23.38
CA ARG A 502 30.81 -11.76 24.17
C ARG A 502 30.18 -12.24 25.47
N ARG A 503 29.40 -13.32 25.42
CA ARG A 503 28.82 -13.93 26.62
C ARG A 503 29.88 -14.42 27.60
N ILE A 504 30.94 -15.08 27.11
CA ILE A 504 32.07 -15.51 27.95
C ILE A 504 32.86 -14.32 28.49
N SER A 505 33.04 -13.23 27.73
CA SER A 505 33.70 -12.01 28.24
C SER A 505 32.84 -11.28 29.27
N ASP A 506 31.53 -11.29 29.12
CA ASP A 506 30.60 -10.72 30.12
C ASP A 506 30.54 -11.60 31.38
N GLU A 507 30.63 -12.92 31.24
CA GLU A 507 30.70 -13.87 32.36
C GLU A 507 32.07 -13.80 33.07
N ASN A 508 33.19 -13.65 32.34
CA ASN A 508 34.54 -13.50 32.90
C ASN A 508 34.80 -12.08 33.42
N GLY A 509 34.17 -11.04 32.84
CA GLY A 509 34.19 -9.65 33.32
C GLY A 509 33.37 -9.45 34.60
N LYS A 510 32.39 -10.32 34.86
CA LYS A 510 31.71 -10.43 36.17
C LYS A 510 32.58 -11.07 37.26
N GLY A 511 33.80 -11.51 36.94
CA GLY A 511 34.80 -11.96 37.92
C GLY A 511 35.55 -10.84 38.66
N HIS A 512 35.47 -9.58 38.19
CA HIS A 512 36.20 -8.45 38.79
C HIS A 512 35.38 -7.18 39.03
N ILE A 513 34.05 -7.26 38.97
CA ILE A 513 33.18 -6.22 39.48
C ILE A 513 32.22 -6.85 40.51
N ASN A 514 32.52 -6.55 41.77
CA ASN A 514 31.75 -6.84 42.99
C ASN A 514 30.26 -7.06 42.76
N VAL A 515 29.73 -8.18 43.26
CA VAL A 515 28.59 -8.40 44.21
C VAL A 515 27.45 -7.35 44.30
N ILE A 516 27.24 -6.46 43.33
CA ILE A 516 26.19 -5.43 43.33
C ILE A 516 25.25 -5.59 42.12
N SER A 517 25.58 -6.42 41.12
CA SER A 517 24.73 -6.55 39.92
C SER A 517 23.57 -7.56 40.04
N LYS A 518 23.57 -8.48 41.01
CA LYS A 518 22.43 -9.42 41.19
C LYS A 518 21.26 -8.84 41.98
N LYS A 519 21.46 -7.73 42.71
CA LYS A 519 20.37 -7.04 43.41
C LYS A 519 19.61 -6.09 42.48
N GLU A 520 20.27 -5.49 41.49
CA GLU A 520 19.62 -4.60 40.52
C GLU A 520 18.79 -5.35 39.47
N MET A 521 19.17 -6.57 39.10
CA MET A 521 18.38 -7.38 38.14
C MET A 521 17.11 -8.00 38.77
N PHE A 522 17.08 -8.15 40.10
CA PHE A 522 15.87 -8.53 40.85
C PHE A 522 15.06 -7.31 41.32
N LEU A 523 15.68 -6.14 41.47
CA LEU A 523 14.95 -4.89 41.70
C LEU A 523 14.23 -4.38 40.43
N ASP A 524 14.74 -4.62 39.21
CA ASP A 524 14.03 -4.21 37.98
C ASP A 524 12.79 -5.06 37.65
N MET A 525 12.71 -6.27 38.21
CA MET A 525 11.54 -7.15 38.03
C MET A 525 10.46 -6.89 39.11
N GLU A 526 10.85 -6.47 40.32
CA GLU A 526 9.91 -6.01 41.37
C GLU A 526 9.50 -4.52 41.22
N MET A 527 10.37 -3.67 40.64
CA MET A 527 10.04 -2.26 40.35
C MET A 527 9.08 -2.11 39.16
N ASN A 528 8.94 -3.11 38.31
CA ASN A 528 7.95 -3.09 37.21
C ASN A 528 6.52 -3.43 37.67
N VAL A 529 6.37 -4.05 38.85
CA VAL A 529 5.05 -4.35 39.45
C VAL A 529 4.66 -3.28 40.49
N ASN A 530 5.62 -2.71 41.23
CA ASN A 530 5.35 -1.66 42.22
C ASN A 530 5.42 -0.23 41.67
N GLY A 531 6.13 0.02 40.56
CA GLY A 531 6.26 1.34 39.93
C GLY A 531 4.99 1.87 39.24
N ILE A 532 4.03 0.99 38.95
CA ILE A 532 2.70 1.36 38.42
C ILE A 532 1.80 1.87 39.56
N ASN A 533 1.89 1.29 40.75
CA ASN A 533 1.12 1.71 41.93
C ASN A 533 1.66 2.99 42.59
N GLU A 534 2.97 3.24 42.59
CA GLU A 534 3.53 4.51 43.08
C GLU A 534 3.34 5.69 42.12
N LYS A 535 3.35 5.48 40.81
CA LYS A 535 3.05 6.56 39.84
C LYS A 535 1.60 7.02 39.91
N MET A 536 0.65 6.15 40.28
CA MET A 536 -0.74 6.56 40.56
C MET A 536 -0.87 7.27 41.93
N LYS A 537 -0.11 6.89 42.96
CA LYS A 537 -0.08 7.60 44.25
C LYS A 537 0.60 8.97 44.16
N LYS A 538 1.70 9.11 43.42
CA LYS A 538 2.40 10.40 43.23
C LYS A 538 1.62 11.37 42.32
N LYS A 539 0.83 10.89 41.36
CA LYS A 539 -0.12 11.74 40.61
C LYS A 539 -1.23 12.29 41.50
N LYS A 540 -1.69 11.52 42.49
CA LYS A 540 -2.72 11.92 43.46
C LYS A 540 -2.19 12.91 44.52
N ILE A 541 -0.94 12.76 44.94
CA ILE A 541 -0.28 13.68 45.88
C ILE A 541 0.16 14.99 45.17
N ALA A 542 0.60 14.93 43.91
CA ALA A 542 0.93 16.15 43.14
C ALA A 542 -0.32 17.01 42.85
N SER A 543 -1.48 16.41 42.58
CA SER A 543 -2.75 17.15 42.44
C SER A 543 -3.31 17.69 43.76
N GLU A 544 -2.92 17.12 44.91
CA GLU A 544 -3.29 17.62 46.25
C GLU A 544 -2.28 18.65 46.81
N VAL A 545 -1.06 18.70 46.27
CA VAL A 545 -0.01 19.66 46.67
C VAL A 545 -0.06 20.94 45.81
N ASP A 546 -0.45 20.87 44.54
CA ASP A 546 -0.70 22.07 43.72
C ASP A 546 -1.94 22.84 44.21
N ASN A 547 -3.00 22.13 44.66
CA ASN A 547 -4.17 22.74 45.30
C ASN A 547 -3.90 23.34 46.69
N LYS A 548 -2.72 23.12 47.28
CA LYS A 548 -2.32 23.69 48.58
C LYS A 548 -1.24 24.76 48.50
N LYS A 549 -0.59 24.94 47.34
CA LYS A 549 0.38 26.03 47.11
C LYS A 549 -0.25 27.30 46.53
N GLU A 550 -1.44 27.21 45.96
CA GLU A 550 -2.24 28.39 45.55
C GLU A 550 -2.97 29.08 46.71
N THR A 551 -2.94 28.54 47.94
CA THR A 551 -3.67 29.11 49.09
C THR A 551 -2.80 29.78 50.15
N GLN A 552 -1.50 30.01 49.91
CA GLN A 552 -0.61 30.65 50.90
C GLN A 552 0.31 31.77 50.39
N THR A 553 0.04 32.33 49.21
CA THR A 553 0.75 33.53 48.73
C THR A 553 -0.20 34.51 48.05
N VAL A 554 -1.24 34.94 48.77
CA VAL A 554 -1.99 36.16 48.44
C VAL A 554 -2.22 36.92 49.75
N ASP A 555 -1.17 37.61 50.19
CA ASP A 555 -1.27 38.72 51.13
C ASP A 555 -0.06 39.62 50.88
N MET A 556 -0.14 40.44 49.83
CA MET A 556 0.49 41.75 49.78
C MET A 556 0.19 42.47 48.45
N PHE A 557 -0.47 43.62 48.60
CA PHE A 557 -0.61 44.75 47.68
C PHE A 557 -1.62 44.65 46.52
N MET A 558 -2.73 45.38 46.75
CA MET A 558 -3.73 45.86 45.80
C MET A 558 -3.14 46.79 44.70
N LYS A 559 -3.74 46.78 43.51
CA LYS A 559 -4.50 47.93 42.95
C LYS A 559 -5.19 47.64 41.60
N GLU A 560 -6.49 48.00 41.57
CA GLU A 560 -7.32 48.61 40.50
C GLU A 560 -7.41 47.90 39.13
N ASP A 561 -8.55 47.21 38.86
CA ASP A 561 -9.64 47.60 37.92
C ASP A 561 -9.38 46.98 36.52
N ASP A 562 -10.21 46.17 35.84
CA ASP A 562 -11.65 45.92 35.80
C ASP A 562 -11.90 44.44 35.40
N GLU A 563 -12.71 43.68 36.16
CA GLU A 563 -13.33 42.45 35.66
C GLU A 563 -14.65 42.16 36.44
N LYS A 564 -15.78 42.60 35.88
CA LYS A 564 -17.13 42.32 36.38
C LYS A 564 -18.06 41.99 35.21
N GLU A 565 -17.97 40.79 34.64
CA GLU A 565 -19.14 40.14 34.00
C GLU A 565 -18.85 38.68 33.61
N TYR A 566 -18.68 37.74 34.56
CA TYR A 566 -18.76 36.31 34.18
C TYR A 566 -19.11 35.30 35.29
N GLN A 567 -19.20 35.71 36.56
CA GLN A 567 -19.41 34.78 37.68
C GLN A 567 -20.81 34.91 38.30
N SER A 568 -21.83 34.66 37.49
CA SER A 568 -23.20 34.42 37.92
C SER A 568 -23.84 33.48 36.89
N ASN A 569 -23.82 32.16 37.14
CA ASN A 569 -24.89 31.21 36.75
C ASN A 569 -24.55 29.70 36.88
N VAL A 570 -23.49 29.26 37.59
CA VAL A 570 -23.18 27.81 37.67
C VAL A 570 -23.54 27.15 39.02
N VAL A 571 -24.24 27.83 39.92
CA VAL A 571 -24.80 27.18 41.13
C VAL A 571 -26.32 27.30 41.14
N LYS A 572 -26.98 26.43 40.37
CA LYS A 572 -28.36 25.96 40.54
C LYS A 572 -28.70 25.05 39.36
N MET A 573 -28.36 23.76 39.44
CA MET A 573 -29.03 22.69 38.69
C MET A 573 -28.45 21.31 39.04
N MET A 574 -28.48 20.93 40.32
CA MET A 574 -28.58 19.54 40.77
C MET A 574 -29.16 19.57 42.19
N ASP A 575 -30.48 19.36 42.31
CA ASP A 575 -31.12 18.74 43.47
C ASP A 575 -32.64 18.61 43.21
N ASN A 576 -33.07 17.36 42.98
CA ASN A 576 -34.24 16.69 43.55
C ASN A 576 -34.99 15.76 42.58
N GLU A 577 -35.14 14.53 43.08
CA GLU A 577 -35.81 13.38 42.49
C GLU A 577 -37.34 13.40 42.68
N LYS A 578 -38.03 12.78 41.70
CA LYS A 578 -39.29 12.00 41.75
C LYS A 578 -40.69 12.69 41.82
N PRO A 579 -41.75 12.00 41.31
CA PRO A 579 -42.89 12.62 40.60
C PRO A 579 -44.22 12.57 41.39
N PRO A 580 -45.29 13.20 40.86
CA PRO A 580 -46.65 12.73 41.14
C PRO A 580 -47.58 12.62 39.91
N ASP A 581 -48.25 11.46 39.84
CA ASP A 581 -49.67 11.18 39.57
C ASP A 581 -50.49 11.99 38.53
N GLU A 582 -50.96 11.28 37.50
CA GLU A 582 -52.10 11.63 36.65
C GLU A 582 -53.45 11.21 37.28
N PRO A 583 -54.53 11.97 37.04
CA PRO A 583 -55.89 11.43 37.08
C PRO A 583 -56.52 11.31 35.69
N ILE A 584 -57.22 10.20 35.52
CA ILE A 584 -58.08 9.77 34.40
C ILE A 584 -59.35 10.63 34.32
N HIS A 585 -59.79 11.06 33.12
CA HIS A 585 -61.14 10.79 32.58
C HIS A 585 -61.41 11.40 31.17
N GLU A 586 -61.74 10.50 30.24
CA GLU A 586 -62.81 10.49 29.22
C GLU A 586 -63.04 11.59 28.16
N LYS A 587 -62.95 11.11 26.90
CA LYS A 587 -63.89 11.25 25.76
C LYS A 587 -64.43 12.65 25.39
N LYS A 588 -64.13 13.06 24.15
CA LYS A 588 -65.12 13.10 23.04
C LYS A 588 -64.47 13.43 21.69
N THR A 589 -64.95 12.71 20.68
CA THR A 589 -64.79 12.90 19.25
C THR A 589 -65.26 14.27 18.77
N ASN A 590 -64.62 14.85 17.74
CA ASN A 590 -65.32 15.27 16.51
C ASN A 590 -64.37 15.70 15.38
N ASN A 591 -64.75 15.26 14.18
CA ASN A 591 -64.29 15.66 12.85
C ASN A 591 -64.28 17.19 12.65
N VAL A 592 -63.47 17.68 11.69
CA VAL A 592 -63.95 18.29 10.41
C VAL A 592 -62.84 19.12 9.72
N LYS A 593 -62.52 18.69 8.49
CA LYS A 593 -62.22 19.38 7.22
C LYS A 593 -61.20 20.54 7.10
N MET A 594 -60.38 20.39 6.05
CA MET A 594 -59.74 21.43 5.22
C MET A 594 -60.75 22.43 4.63
N PRO A 595 -60.31 23.66 4.31
CA PRO A 595 -60.17 24.11 2.91
C PRO A 595 -58.88 24.97 2.71
N GLU A 596 -58.35 25.27 1.54
CA GLU A 596 -58.67 25.03 0.12
C GLU A 596 -57.34 25.06 -0.66
#